data_AF-A0A963QEL4-F1
#
_entry.id   AF-A0A963QEL4-F1
#
_cell.length_a   1.000
_cell.length_b   1.000
_cell.length_c   1.000
_cell.angle_alpha   90.00
_cell.angle_beta   90.00
_cell.angle_gamma   90.00
#
_symmetry.space_group_name_H-M   'P 1'
#
loop_
_entity.id
_entity.type
_entity.pdbx_description
1 polymer ?
#
loop_
_entity_poly.entity_id
_entity_poly.type
_entity_poly.pdbx_seq_one_letter_code
_entity_poly.pdbx_strand_id
1 'polypeptide(L)'
;MRLIVTALTFLIGLFLILLGIAYLVQPDTVAAGVGLRPLDNQGFSTLRGDVFAFFTITGICTVWGAWQRKGDLLLVPAIVMILVILGRIVSLAMDGTYDGFLVPVLAEAVIAGIVLWARILLPHHHLDEVGD
;
A
#
# COMPACT_ATOMS: atom_id res chain seq x y z
N MET A 1 -4.44 -20.21 11.71
CA MET A 1 -3.75 -18.91 11.65
C MET A 1 -3.26 -18.56 10.24
N ARG A 2 -2.45 -19.41 9.58
CA ARG A 2 -1.95 -19.14 8.21
C ARG A 2 -3.04 -18.73 7.19
N LEU A 3 -4.12 -19.50 7.08
CA LEU A 3 -5.20 -19.22 6.13
C LEU A 3 -5.85 -17.84 6.34
N ILE A 4 -6.03 -17.42 7.60
CA ILE A 4 -6.63 -16.13 7.93
C ILE A 4 -5.72 -15.01 7.46
N VAL A 5 -4.41 -15.09 7.77
CA VAL A 5 -3.43 -14.07 7.37
C VAL A 5 -3.34 -13.99 5.85
N THR A 6 -3.24 -15.13 5.15
CA THR A 6 -3.21 -15.15 3.68
C THR A 6 -4.49 -14.56 3.07
N ALA A 7 -5.67 -14.86 3.62
CA ALA A 7 -6.93 -14.30 3.15
C ALA A 7 -6.99 -12.78 3.37
N LEU A 8 -6.56 -12.29 4.54
CA LEU A 8 -6.48 -10.86 4.82
C LEU A 8 -5.51 -10.15 3.87
N THR A 9 -4.31 -10.73 3.64
CA THR A 9 -3.35 -10.18 2.67
C THR A 9 -3.96 -10.11 1.27
N PHE A 10 -4.65 -11.16 0.83
CA PHE A 10 -5.32 -11.16 -0.47
C PHE A 10 -6.38 -10.05 -0.58
N LEU A 11 -7.24 -9.91 0.44
CA LEU A 11 -8.28 -8.88 0.48
C LEU A 11 -7.69 -7.46 0.50
N ILE A 12 -6.62 -7.24 1.25
CA ILE A 12 -5.87 -5.98 1.25
C ILE A 12 -5.36 -5.64 -0.15
N GLY A 13 -4.70 -6.60 -0.82
CA GLY A 13 -4.17 -6.35 -2.15
C GLY A 13 -5.27 -6.10 -3.18
N LEU A 14 -6.40 -6.80 -3.09
CA LEU A 14 -7.57 -6.53 -3.93
C LEU A 14 -8.12 -5.12 -3.68
N PHE A 15 -8.25 -4.71 -2.41
CA PHE A 15 -8.67 -3.34 -2.06
C PHE A 15 -7.74 -2.29 -2.66
N LEU A 16 -6.42 -2.48 -2.57
CA LEU A 16 -5.43 -1.55 -3.13
C LEU A 16 -5.51 -1.47 -4.66
N ILE A 17 -5.73 -2.59 -5.35
CA ILE A 17 -5.95 -2.60 -6.81
C ILE A 17 -7.21 -1.80 -7.15
N LEU A 18 -8.32 -2.03 -6.45
CA LEU A 18 -9.57 -1.31 -6.67
C LEU A 18 -9.41 0.19 -6.39
N LEU A 19 -8.66 0.55 -5.34
CA LEU A 19 -8.33 1.94 -5.03
C LEU A 19 -7.50 2.59 -6.15
N GLY A 20 -6.49 1.88 -6.66
CA GLY A 20 -5.72 2.32 -7.83
C GLY A 20 -6.63 2.57 -9.04
N ILE A 21 -7.46 1.61 -9.42
CA ILE A 21 -8.43 1.75 -10.52
C ILE A 21 -9.36 2.94 -10.30
N ALA A 22 -9.77 3.20 -9.05
CA ALA A 22 -10.60 4.35 -8.72
C ALA A 22 -9.86 5.68 -8.97
N TYR A 23 -8.56 5.78 -8.68
CA TYR A 23 -7.74 6.93 -9.08
C TYR A 23 -7.61 7.09 -10.60
N LEU A 24 -7.68 5.99 -11.36
CA LEU A 24 -7.65 6.05 -12.82
C LEU A 24 -8.96 6.59 -13.41
N VAL A 25 -10.10 6.13 -12.91
CA VAL A 25 -11.44 6.42 -13.47
C VAL A 25 -12.04 7.69 -12.89
N GLN A 26 -11.96 7.87 -11.57
CA GLN A 26 -12.61 8.95 -10.81
C GLN A 26 -11.64 9.63 -9.81
N PRO A 27 -10.51 10.19 -10.29
CA PRO A 27 -9.45 10.71 -9.42
C PRO A 27 -9.91 11.80 -8.44
N ASP A 28 -10.80 12.70 -8.85
CA ASP A 28 -11.25 13.82 -8.01
C ASP A 28 -12.02 13.34 -6.77
N THR A 29 -12.97 12.40 -6.98
CA THR A 29 -13.78 11.83 -5.90
C THR A 29 -12.93 11.09 -4.88
N VAL A 30 -11.96 10.30 -5.33
CA VAL A 30 -11.11 9.50 -4.44
C VAL A 30 -10.07 10.37 -3.74
N ALA A 31 -9.47 11.32 -4.45
CA ALA A 31 -8.51 12.26 -3.89
C ALA A 31 -9.13 13.12 -2.78
N ALA A 32 -10.37 13.58 -2.97
CA ALA A 32 -11.09 14.37 -1.97
C ALA A 32 -11.25 13.62 -0.63
N GLY A 33 -11.40 12.29 -0.68
CA GLY A 33 -11.50 11.44 0.51
C GLY A 33 -10.22 11.41 1.38
N VAL A 34 -9.09 11.86 0.84
CA VAL A 34 -7.80 11.94 1.56
C VAL A 34 -7.24 13.36 1.64
N GLY A 35 -8.10 14.37 1.41
CA GLY A 35 -7.71 15.78 1.48
C GLY A 35 -6.88 16.28 0.30
N LEU A 36 -6.90 15.56 -0.84
CA LEU A 36 -6.24 15.96 -2.07
C LEU A 36 -7.27 16.51 -3.07
N ARG A 37 -6.89 17.53 -3.84
CA ARG A 37 -7.68 18.01 -4.99
C ARG A 37 -6.75 18.35 -6.16
N PRO A 38 -7.06 17.92 -7.40
CA PRO A 38 -6.31 18.38 -8.56
C PRO A 38 -6.49 19.88 -8.76
N LEU A 39 -5.40 20.58 -9.10
CA LEU A 39 -5.45 22.01 -9.43
C LEU A 39 -6.01 22.23 -10.85
N ASP A 40 -5.58 21.41 -11.80
CA ASP A 40 -5.91 21.49 -13.22
C ASP A 40 -5.73 20.12 -13.91
N ASN A 41 -5.68 20.11 -15.25
CA ASN A 41 -5.45 18.91 -16.05
C ASN A 41 -4.12 18.21 -15.74
N GLN A 42 -3.08 18.95 -15.32
CA GLN A 42 -1.83 18.36 -14.89
C GLN A 42 -2.03 17.57 -13.60
N GLY A 43 -2.74 18.14 -12.61
CA GLY A 43 -3.10 17.44 -11.38
C GLY A 43 -3.89 16.14 -11.64
N PHE A 44 -4.83 16.18 -12.58
CA PHE A 44 -5.54 14.99 -13.04
C PHE A 44 -4.62 13.94 -13.68
N SER A 45 -3.64 14.36 -14.47
CA SER A 45 -2.65 13.46 -15.07
C SER A 45 -1.77 12.80 -14.00
N THR A 46 -1.31 13.57 -13.01
CA THR A 46 -0.51 13.06 -11.89
C THR A 46 -1.26 12.02 -11.06
N LEU A 47 -2.53 12.26 -10.73
CA LEU A 47 -3.33 11.28 -9.99
C LEU A 47 -3.51 9.97 -10.77
N ARG A 48 -3.77 10.04 -12.08
CA ARG A 48 -3.96 8.87 -12.95
C ARG A 48 -2.68 8.14 -13.32
N GLY A 49 -1.55 8.83 -13.31
CA GLY A 49 -0.24 8.24 -13.54
C GLY A 49 0.33 7.65 -12.26
N ASP A 50 0.67 8.54 -11.33
CA ASP A 50 1.53 8.22 -10.20
C ASP A 50 0.76 7.49 -9.08
N VAL A 51 -0.41 8.04 -8.70
CA VAL A 51 -1.20 7.48 -7.58
C VAL A 51 -1.88 6.16 -7.98
N PHE A 52 -2.39 6.08 -9.21
CA PHE A 52 -2.84 4.82 -9.80
C PHE A 52 -1.74 3.74 -9.78
N ALA A 53 -0.55 4.05 -10.31
CA ALA A 53 0.54 3.09 -10.40
C ALA A 53 0.96 2.62 -9.00
N PHE A 54 1.10 3.55 -8.05
CA PHE A 54 1.48 3.30 -6.67
C PHE A 54 0.56 2.27 -5.99
N PHE A 55 -0.75 2.51 -5.99
CA PHE A 55 -1.70 1.60 -5.33
C PHE A 55 -1.84 0.27 -6.08
N THR A 56 -1.85 0.33 -7.42
CA THR A 56 -2.07 -0.86 -8.25
C THR A 56 -0.91 -1.84 -8.14
N ILE A 57 0.34 -1.37 -8.25
CA ILE A 57 1.49 -2.29 -8.14
C ILE A 57 1.63 -2.86 -6.74
N THR A 58 1.40 -2.04 -5.71
CA THR A 58 1.38 -2.48 -4.31
C THR A 58 0.35 -3.59 -4.13
N GLY A 59 -0.88 -3.38 -4.61
CA GLY A 59 -1.93 -4.38 -4.52
C GLY A 59 -1.66 -5.65 -5.33
N ILE A 60 -1.10 -5.55 -6.55
CA ILE A 60 -0.71 -6.71 -7.38
C ILE A 60 0.35 -7.54 -6.66
N CYS A 61 1.42 -6.92 -6.14
CA CYS A 61 2.45 -7.63 -5.39
C CYS A 61 1.89 -8.32 -4.14
N THR A 62 0.97 -7.65 -3.44
CA THR A 62 0.28 -8.23 -2.26
C THR A 62 -0.57 -9.45 -2.62
N VAL A 63 -1.44 -9.35 -3.64
CA VAL A 63 -2.28 -10.46 -4.11
C VAL A 63 -1.44 -11.62 -4.62
N TRP A 64 -0.45 -11.32 -5.46
CA TRP A 64 0.39 -12.34 -6.08
C TRP A 64 1.30 -13.04 -5.07
N GLY A 65 1.86 -12.30 -4.11
CA GLY A 65 2.65 -12.85 -3.01
C GLY A 65 1.82 -13.79 -2.14
N ALA A 66 0.58 -13.42 -1.82
CA ALA A 66 -0.35 -14.27 -1.08
C ALA A 66 -0.76 -15.53 -1.88
N TRP A 67 -1.11 -15.38 -3.15
CA TRP A 67 -1.61 -16.47 -3.99
C TRP A 67 -0.52 -17.48 -4.35
N GLN A 68 0.63 -17.01 -4.84
CA GLN A 68 1.75 -17.88 -5.23
C GLN A 68 2.61 -18.30 -4.03
N ARG A 69 2.25 -17.88 -2.82
CA ARG A 69 3.00 -18.16 -1.58
C ARG A 69 4.46 -17.70 -1.68
N LYS A 70 4.68 -16.54 -2.30
CA LYS A 70 6.00 -15.92 -2.47
C LYS A 70 6.14 -14.77 -1.47
N GLY A 71 6.64 -15.10 -0.28
CA GLY A 71 6.84 -14.13 0.80
C GLY A 71 7.79 -12.98 0.42
N ASP A 72 8.76 -13.24 -0.48
CA ASP A 72 9.69 -12.21 -0.98
C ASP A 72 8.96 -11.06 -1.69
N LEU A 73 7.90 -11.38 -2.45
CA LEU A 73 7.12 -10.36 -3.17
C LEU A 73 6.34 -9.45 -2.23
N LEU A 74 6.04 -9.91 -1.00
CA LEU A 74 5.36 -9.12 0.03
C LEU A 74 6.26 -8.08 0.69
N LEU A 75 7.58 -8.17 0.48
CA LEU A 75 8.51 -7.17 0.98
C LEU A 75 8.33 -5.81 0.27
N VAL A 76 7.97 -5.82 -1.01
CA VAL A 76 7.66 -4.60 -1.79
C VAL A 76 6.51 -3.81 -1.15
N PRO A 77 5.29 -4.36 -0.99
CA PRO A 77 4.19 -3.62 -0.38
C PRO A 77 4.45 -3.27 1.09
N ALA A 78 5.22 -4.08 1.83
CA ALA A 78 5.60 -3.74 3.20
C ALA A 78 6.49 -2.48 3.26
N ILE A 79 7.53 -2.41 2.43
CA ILE A 79 8.42 -1.24 2.36
C ILE A 79 7.62 -0.01 1.92
N VAL A 80 6.76 -0.14 0.91
CA VAL A 80 5.92 0.97 0.45
C VAL A 80 5.12 1.56 1.61
N MET A 81 4.43 0.73 2.40
CA MET A 81 3.62 1.21 3.53
C MET A 81 4.47 1.83 4.65
N ILE A 82 5.67 1.28 4.91
CA ILE A 82 6.61 1.89 5.86
C ILE A 82 7.05 3.27 5.38
N LEU A 83 7.35 3.44 4.08
CA LEU A 83 7.70 4.74 3.51
C LEU A 83 6.55 5.75 3.60
N VAL A 84 5.29 5.30 3.45
CA VAL A 84 4.11 6.17 3.66
C VAL A 84 4.07 6.67 5.11
N ILE A 85 4.26 5.78 6.09
CA ILE A 85 4.31 6.15 7.52
C ILE A 85 5.45 7.14 7.79
N LEU A 86 6.62 6.94 7.18
CA LEU A 86 7.72 7.90 7.28
C LEU A 86 7.32 9.27 6.72
N GLY A 87 6.62 9.31 5.59
CA GLY A 87 6.03 10.54 5.05
C GLY A 87 5.07 11.21 6.03
N ARG A 88 4.24 10.43 6.75
CA ARG A 88 3.34 10.94 7.80
C ARG A 88 4.11 11.52 8.99
N ILE A 89 5.22 10.90 9.39
CA ILE A 89 6.08 11.40 10.48
C ILE A 89 6.72 12.74 10.08
N VAL A 90 7.20 12.85 8.85
CA VAL A 90 7.75 14.11 8.33
C VAL A 90 6.66 15.19 8.32
N SER A 91 5.46 14.88 7.81
CA SER A 91 4.34 15.85 7.81
C SER A 91 3.91 16.24 9.23
N LEU A 92 3.89 15.30 10.18
CA LEU A 92 3.64 15.61 11.59
C LEU A 92 4.67 16.60 12.15
N ALA A 93 5.94 16.44 11.78
CA ALA A 93 7.03 17.29 12.25
C ALA A 93 7.04 18.68 11.59
N MET A 94 6.65 18.78 10.31
CA MET A 94 6.70 20.02 9.53
C MET A 94 5.40 20.81 9.54
N ASP A 95 4.26 20.13 9.45
CA ASP A 95 2.93 20.72 9.22
C ASP A 95 1.98 20.52 10.42
N GLY A 96 2.28 19.58 11.31
CA GLY A 96 1.46 19.24 12.48
C GLY A 96 0.37 18.20 12.19
N THR A 97 -0.63 18.11 13.07
CA THR A 97 -1.75 17.15 12.96
C THR A 97 -3.00 17.79 12.34
N TYR A 98 -3.92 16.96 11.85
CA TYR A 98 -5.28 17.34 11.47
C TYR A 98 -6.30 16.38 12.10
N ASP A 99 -7.59 16.74 12.06
CA ASP A 99 -8.66 15.88 12.58
C ASP A 99 -8.67 14.53 11.85
N GLY A 100 -8.50 13.45 12.62
CA GLY A 100 -8.40 12.11 12.06
C GLY A 100 -7.03 11.72 11.53
N PHE A 101 -5.96 12.47 11.83
CA PHE A 101 -4.57 12.16 11.44
C PHE A 101 -4.15 10.70 11.71
N LEU A 102 -4.60 10.12 12.82
CA LEU A 102 -4.25 8.75 13.19
C LEU A 102 -4.92 7.69 12.30
N VAL A 103 -6.02 8.01 11.62
CA VAL A 103 -6.77 7.04 10.80
C VAL A 103 -5.90 6.47 9.67
N PRO A 104 -5.30 7.28 8.77
CA PRO A 104 -4.42 6.75 7.72
C PRO A 104 -3.16 6.10 8.29
N VAL A 105 -2.56 6.66 9.36
CA VAL A 105 -1.36 6.08 9.99
C VAL A 105 -1.63 4.66 10.51
N LEU A 106 -2.77 4.46 11.18
CA LEU A 106 -3.16 3.14 11.68
C LEU A 106 -3.48 2.18 10.53
N ALA A 107 -4.16 2.64 9.47
CA ALA A 107 -4.44 1.82 8.30
C ALA A 107 -3.14 1.34 7.63
N GLU A 108 -2.19 2.25 7.42
CA GLU A 108 -0.87 1.97 6.84
C GLU A 108 -0.09 0.98 7.72
N ALA A 109 -0.08 1.19 9.04
CA ALA A 109 0.59 0.30 10.00
C ALA A 109 -0.02 -1.10 10.05
N VAL A 110 -1.36 -1.20 10.03
CA VAL A 110 -2.08 -2.49 10.00
C VAL A 110 -1.78 -3.24 8.70
N ILE A 111 -1.82 -2.56 7.55
CA ILE A 111 -1.47 -3.17 6.26
C ILE A 111 -0.03 -3.67 6.28
N ALA A 112 0.93 -2.83 6.66
CA ALA A 112 2.34 -3.20 6.76
C ALA A 112 2.54 -4.41 7.68
N GLY A 113 1.92 -4.39 8.87
CA GLY A 113 2.00 -5.47 9.85
C GLY A 113 1.43 -6.79 9.33
N ILE A 114 0.26 -6.77 8.69
CA ILE A 114 -0.36 -7.98 8.11
C ILE A 114 0.50 -8.53 6.96
N VAL A 115 1.03 -7.67 6.09
CA VAL A 115 1.88 -8.07 4.96
C VAL A 115 3.21 -8.65 5.43
N LEU A 116 3.85 -8.04 6.44
CA LEU A 116 5.07 -8.57 7.06
C LEU A 116 4.81 -9.89 7.78
N TRP A 117 3.69 -10.01 8.48
CA TRP A 117 3.31 -11.27 9.13
C TRP A 117 3.05 -12.38 8.11
N ALA A 118 2.37 -12.04 7.00
CA ALA A 118 2.17 -12.95 5.89
C ALA A 118 3.50 -13.37 5.24
N ARG A 119 4.46 -12.44 5.09
CA ARG A 119 5.81 -12.77 4.63
C ARG A 119 6.43 -13.83 5.52
N ILE A 120 6.49 -13.62 6.83
CA ILE A 120 7.11 -14.57 7.80
C ILE A 120 6.44 -15.96 7.74
N LEU A 121 5.14 -16.03 7.44
CA LEU A 121 4.39 -17.28 7.38
C LEU A 121 4.48 -18.01 6.03
N LEU A 122 4.89 -17.32 4.96
CA LEU A 122 4.97 -17.86 3.60
C LEU A 122 6.42 -18.16 3.24
N PRO A 123 6.68 -19.16 2.37
CA PRO A 123 8.02 -19.42 1.86
C PRO A 123 8.65 -18.15 1.27
N HIS A 124 9.87 -17.85 1.70
CA HIS A 124 10.67 -16.75 1.22
C HIS A 124 12.13 -17.20 1.18
N HIS A 125 12.90 -16.73 0.21
CA HIS A 125 14.32 -17.08 0.14
C HIS A 125 15.07 -16.39 1.29
N HIS A 126 16.05 -17.09 1.84
CA HIS A 126 17.02 -16.45 2.72
C HIS A 126 18.02 -15.67 1.87
N LEU A 127 18.54 -14.55 2.39
CA LEU A 127 19.49 -13.71 1.65
C LEU A 127 20.73 -14.49 1.18
N ASP A 128 21.07 -15.56 1.89
CA ASP A 128 22.18 -16.46 1.61
C ASP A 128 21.97 -17.34 0.35
N GLU A 129 20.74 -17.39 -0.19
CA GLU A 129 20.37 -18.25 -1.33
C GLU A 129 20.32 -17.50 -2.68
N VAL A 130 20.51 -16.18 -2.68
CA VAL A 130 20.34 -15.31 -3.87
C VAL A 130 21.68 -14.90 -4.49
N GLY A 131 22.80 -15.41 -3.95
CA GLY A 131 24.16 -14.93 -4.23
C GLY A 131 25.09 -15.85 -5.03
N ASP A 132 24.61 -16.96 -5.59
CA ASP A 132 25.35 -17.82 -6.53
C ASP A 132 24.89 -17.60 -7.98
#